data_AF-R9NW06-F1
#
_entry.id   AF-R9NW06-F1
#
_cell.length_a   1.000
_cell.length_b   1.000
_cell.length_c   1.000
_cell.angle_alpha   90.00
_cell.angle_beta   90.00
_cell.angle_gamma   90.00
#
_symmetry.space_group_name_H-M   'P 1'
#
loop_
_entity.id
_entity.type
_entity.pdbx_description
1 polymer ?
#
loop_
_entity_poly.entity_id
_entity_poly.type
_entity_poly.pdbx_seq_one_letter_code
_entity_poly.pdbx_strand_id
1 'polypeptide(L)'
;MSSAAGNRRPRQITPTSPSPSPEPQPGNTNGSTTHSATAGLPPSHPTQSSLPDTSTASNDIDPADAVRADLETRVRSVVDLLYQLAVCSADVQEGSQHLVANKVNECIQALAALDATKDELHRAHMMIPQDVLEMLDTGKNPDIHTRNFVNRLASENQYSYGQHRAVESYKSSLDAALDQAFPELIEVDTDEADAKS
;
A
#
# COMPACT_ATOMS: atom_id res chain seq x y z
N MET A 1 56.66 -19.50 25.84
CA MET A 1 56.24 -20.72 25.11
C MET A 1 54.96 -20.37 24.38
N SER A 2 55.06 -20.16 23.06
CA SER A 2 53.94 -19.86 22.16
C SER A 2 53.12 -21.12 21.92
N SER A 3 51.79 -21.02 21.88
CA SER A 3 50.95 -22.06 21.27
C SER A 3 49.66 -21.49 20.67
N ALA A 4 49.62 -21.58 19.33
CA ALA A 4 48.51 -21.90 18.42
C ALA A 4 47.16 -21.15 18.60
N ALA A 5 46.78 -20.21 17.73
CA ALA A 5 46.28 -20.37 16.36
C ALA A 5 44.84 -20.91 16.28
N GLY A 6 43.90 -20.01 16.00
CA GLY A 6 42.49 -20.30 15.73
C GLY A 6 41.79 -19.17 14.98
N ASN A 7 42.36 -18.68 13.88
CA ASN A 7 41.71 -17.68 13.01
C ASN A 7 40.56 -18.32 12.23
N ARG A 8 39.33 -18.25 12.76
CA ARG A 8 38.11 -18.52 11.98
C ARG A 8 37.88 -17.36 11.02
N ARG A 9 38.06 -17.63 9.72
CA ARG A 9 37.66 -16.70 8.66
C ARG A 9 36.12 -16.62 8.61
N PRO A 10 35.51 -15.43 8.60
CA PRO A 10 34.08 -15.31 8.31
C PRO A 10 33.82 -15.74 6.86
N ARG A 11 32.78 -16.56 6.64
CA ARG A 11 32.37 -17.00 5.31
C ARG A 11 31.91 -15.77 4.51
N GLN A 12 32.59 -15.48 3.41
CA GLN A 12 32.15 -14.50 2.42
C GLN A 12 30.90 -15.03 1.73
N ILE A 13 29.77 -14.37 1.96
CA ILE A 13 28.58 -14.46 1.11
C ILE A 13 28.87 -13.70 -0.17
N THR A 14 29.11 -14.42 -1.26
CA THR A 14 29.20 -13.84 -2.60
C THR A 14 27.83 -13.29 -2.99
N PRO A 15 27.69 -12.01 -3.37
CA PRO A 15 26.49 -11.54 -4.03
C PRO A 15 26.39 -12.25 -5.38
N THR A 16 25.28 -12.93 -5.63
CA THR A 16 24.89 -13.40 -6.96
C THR A 16 24.70 -12.18 -7.84
N SER A 17 25.73 -11.85 -8.61
CA SER A 17 25.66 -10.81 -9.64
C SER A 17 24.59 -11.20 -10.66
N PRO A 18 23.67 -10.29 -11.04
CA PRO A 18 22.84 -10.50 -12.22
C PRO A 18 23.75 -10.48 -13.45
N SER A 19 23.59 -11.46 -14.34
CA SER A 19 24.15 -11.39 -15.70
C SER A 19 23.43 -10.30 -16.48
N PRO A 20 24.13 -9.38 -17.18
CA PRO A 20 23.49 -8.41 -18.05
C PRO A 20 22.96 -9.11 -19.31
N SER A 21 21.67 -8.91 -19.58
CA SER A 21 21.03 -9.21 -20.87
C SER A 21 21.72 -8.40 -21.98
N PRO A 22 21.89 -8.94 -23.21
CA PRO A 22 22.59 -8.23 -24.28
C PRO A 22 21.81 -6.99 -24.76
N GLU A 23 22.53 -5.88 -24.89
CA GLU A 23 22.02 -4.58 -25.36
C GLU A 23 21.81 -4.60 -26.89
N PRO A 24 20.71 -4.01 -27.42
CA PRO A 24 20.49 -3.94 -28.86
C PRO A 24 21.32 -2.83 -29.52
N GLN A 25 22.16 -3.20 -30.50
CA GLN A 25 22.90 -2.25 -31.34
C GLN A 25 21.97 -1.42 -32.26
N PRO A 26 22.24 -0.12 -32.46
CA PRO A 26 21.52 0.71 -33.42
C PRO A 26 22.19 0.63 -34.80
N GLY A 27 21.39 0.43 -35.85
CA GLY A 27 21.87 0.40 -37.23
C GLY A 27 20.72 0.56 -38.24
N ASN A 28 20.87 1.57 -39.10
CA ASN A 28 19.85 2.19 -39.94
C ASN A 28 19.46 1.43 -41.25
N THR A 29 18.19 1.64 -41.64
CA THR A 29 17.64 1.89 -43.01
C THR A 29 17.56 0.80 -44.10
N ASN A 30 16.32 0.69 -44.61
CA ASN A 30 15.83 0.39 -45.97
C ASN A 30 15.93 -1.02 -46.59
N GLY A 31 14.77 -1.51 -47.06
CA GLY A 31 14.70 -2.43 -48.21
C GLY A 31 13.57 -3.46 -48.18
N SER A 32 12.51 -3.18 -48.95
CA SER A 32 11.37 -4.05 -49.30
C SER A 32 11.75 -5.49 -49.69
N THR A 33 10.98 -6.50 -49.25
CA THR A 33 10.47 -7.61 -50.09
C THR A 33 9.26 -8.29 -49.45
N THR A 34 8.22 -8.43 -50.26
CA THR A 34 6.94 -9.13 -50.04
C THR A 34 7.09 -10.64 -49.91
N HIS A 35 6.47 -11.24 -48.89
CA HIS A 35 5.95 -12.62 -48.97
C HIS A 35 4.65 -12.73 -48.16
N SER A 36 3.55 -12.98 -48.88
CA SER A 36 2.29 -13.48 -48.33
C SER A 36 2.44 -14.94 -47.94
N ALA A 37 2.08 -15.28 -46.70
CA ALA A 37 1.63 -16.62 -46.34
C ALA A 37 0.66 -16.51 -45.15
N THR A 38 -0.59 -16.83 -45.44
CA THR A 38 -1.72 -17.08 -44.55
C THR A 38 -1.46 -18.25 -43.61
N ALA A 39 -1.64 -18.06 -42.29
CA ALA A 39 -2.20 -19.05 -41.35
C ALA A 39 -2.29 -18.50 -39.91
N GLY A 40 -3.49 -18.55 -39.32
CA GLY A 40 -3.68 -18.66 -37.87
C GLY A 40 -3.85 -17.34 -37.08
N LEU A 41 -5.08 -16.86 -36.98
CA LEU A 41 -5.49 -15.97 -35.88
C LEU A 41 -5.38 -16.73 -34.54
N PRO A 42 -4.80 -16.15 -33.47
CA PRO A 42 -5.09 -16.61 -32.12
C PRO A 42 -6.52 -16.17 -31.73
N PRO A 43 -7.33 -17.03 -31.09
CA PRO A 43 -8.65 -16.62 -30.63
C PRO A 43 -8.51 -15.53 -29.58
N SER A 44 -9.15 -14.41 -29.90
CA SER A 44 -9.56 -13.33 -29.01
C SER A 44 -10.07 -13.86 -27.67
N HIS A 45 -9.40 -13.42 -26.59
CA HIS A 45 -9.95 -13.46 -25.24
C HIS A 45 -11.34 -12.79 -25.22
N PRO A 46 -12.40 -13.41 -24.67
CA PRO A 46 -13.45 -12.63 -24.05
C PRO A 46 -12.88 -12.04 -22.76
N THR A 47 -12.59 -10.75 -22.81
CA THR A 47 -12.61 -9.84 -21.66
C THR A 47 -13.93 -10.02 -20.93
N GLN A 48 -13.91 -10.75 -19.82
CA GLN A 48 -14.87 -10.61 -18.72
C GLN A 48 -14.22 -11.15 -17.44
N SER A 49 -13.21 -10.43 -16.94
CA SER A 49 -13.12 -10.31 -15.49
C SER A 49 -14.26 -9.37 -15.11
N SER A 50 -15.38 -9.93 -14.69
CA SER A 50 -16.40 -9.16 -13.98
C SER A 50 -15.69 -8.43 -12.84
N LEU A 51 -15.59 -7.11 -12.98
CA LEU A 51 -15.53 -6.22 -11.84
C LEU A 51 -16.61 -6.70 -10.86
N PRO A 52 -16.35 -6.87 -9.56
CA PRO A 52 -17.45 -6.90 -8.63
C PRO A 52 -18.16 -5.55 -8.80
N ASP A 53 -19.37 -5.59 -9.35
CA ASP A 53 -20.29 -4.45 -9.36
C ASP A 53 -20.35 -3.92 -7.94
N THR A 54 -19.64 -2.83 -7.69
CA THR A 54 -19.73 -2.05 -6.47
C THR A 54 -21.01 -1.21 -6.59
N SER A 55 -22.14 -1.92 -6.66
CA SER A 55 -23.50 -1.40 -6.62
C SER A 55 -24.26 -2.12 -5.51
N THR A 56 -23.61 -2.25 -4.37
CA THR A 56 -24.26 -2.36 -3.07
C THR A 56 -23.63 -1.27 -2.21
N ALA A 57 -23.99 -0.03 -2.52
CA ALA A 57 -23.89 1.06 -1.55
C ALA A 57 -24.95 0.78 -0.47
N SER A 58 -24.68 -0.19 0.39
CA SER A 58 -25.22 -0.20 1.74
C SER A 58 -24.73 1.09 2.37
N ASN A 59 -25.66 2.02 2.53
CA ASN A 59 -25.46 3.31 3.20
C ASN A 59 -25.30 3.10 4.73
N ASP A 60 -24.51 2.11 5.11
CA ASP A 60 -24.04 1.94 6.48
C ASP A 60 -22.94 2.98 6.66
N ILE A 61 -23.33 4.15 7.14
CA ILE A 61 -22.38 5.18 7.57
C ILE A 61 -21.51 4.52 8.63
N ASP A 62 -20.22 4.34 8.32
CA ASP A 62 -19.25 3.84 9.28
C ASP A 62 -19.32 4.77 10.50
N PRO A 63 -19.50 4.26 11.74
CA PRO A 63 -19.46 5.10 12.93
C PRO A 63 -18.20 5.98 12.99
N ALA A 64 -17.08 5.55 12.38
CA ALA A 64 -15.87 6.37 12.26
C ALA A 64 -16.06 7.60 11.36
N ASP A 65 -16.86 7.51 10.30
CA ASP A 65 -17.15 8.64 9.40
C ASP A 65 -17.98 9.72 10.10
N ALA A 66 -18.91 9.33 10.96
CA ALA A 66 -19.67 10.28 11.77
C ALA A 66 -18.77 11.05 12.74
N VAL A 67 -17.86 10.36 13.44
CA VAL A 67 -16.86 10.99 14.32
C VAL A 67 -15.94 11.92 13.53
N ARG A 68 -15.50 11.50 12.34
CA ARG A 68 -14.68 12.33 11.44
C ARG A 68 -15.40 13.60 11.00
N ALA A 69 -16.68 13.50 10.64
CA ALA A 69 -17.50 14.64 10.21
C ALA A 69 -17.73 15.64 11.35
N ASP A 70 -17.98 15.15 12.57
CA ASP A 70 -18.10 16.01 13.75
C ASP A 70 -16.78 16.74 14.06
N LEU A 71 -15.65 16.02 14.02
CA LEU A 71 -14.32 16.61 14.15
C LEU A 71 -14.08 17.71 13.11
N GLU A 72 -14.38 17.44 11.83
CA GLU A 72 -14.21 18.42 10.76
C GLU A 72 -15.05 19.68 10.99
N THR A 73 -16.30 19.50 11.44
CA THR A 73 -17.22 20.60 11.75
C THR A 73 -16.68 21.48 12.88
N ARG A 74 -16.17 20.87 13.95
CA ARG A 74 -15.60 21.59 15.09
C ARG A 74 -14.31 22.32 14.72
N VAL A 75 -13.41 21.68 13.96
CA VAL A 75 -12.18 22.31 13.49
C VAL A 75 -12.51 23.53 12.62
N ARG A 76 -13.46 23.41 11.69
CA ARG A 76 -13.91 24.53 10.86
C ARG A 76 -14.49 25.66 11.71
N SER A 77 -15.32 25.34 12.70
CA SER A 77 -15.87 26.33 13.64
C SER A 77 -14.78 27.07 14.43
N VAL A 78 -13.73 26.38 14.88
CA VAL A 78 -12.59 27.02 15.58
C VAL A 78 -11.85 27.96 14.64
N VAL A 79 -11.57 27.55 13.40
CA VAL A 79 -10.91 28.40 12.41
C VAL A 79 -11.74 29.66 12.11
N ASP A 80 -13.05 29.51 11.95
CA ASP A 80 -13.96 30.63 11.72
C ASP A 80 -14.00 31.60 12.91
N LEU A 81 -14.01 31.08 14.14
CA LEU A 81 -13.97 31.89 15.36
C LEU A 81 -12.64 32.64 15.52
N LEU A 82 -11.52 31.99 15.19
CA LEU A 82 -10.20 32.64 15.19
C LEU A 82 -10.14 33.77 14.16
N TYR A 83 -10.71 33.56 12.98
CA TYR A 83 -10.82 34.60 11.95
C TYR A 83 -11.70 35.77 12.42
N GLN A 84 -12.88 35.48 12.96
CA GLN A 84 -13.77 36.52 13.52
C GLN A 84 -13.08 37.30 14.64
N LEU A 85 -12.35 36.62 15.54
CA LEU A 85 -11.59 37.25 16.60
C LEU A 85 -10.51 38.18 16.03
N ALA A 86 -9.77 37.75 15.00
CA ALA A 86 -8.78 38.58 14.34
C ALA A 86 -9.41 39.87 13.76
N VAL A 87 -10.54 39.73 13.06
CA VAL A 87 -11.29 40.87 12.50
C VAL A 87 -11.82 41.78 13.61
N CYS A 88 -12.45 41.24 14.65
CA CYS A 88 -12.97 42.02 15.78
C CYS A 88 -11.85 42.73 16.53
N SER A 89 -10.67 42.13 16.66
CA SER A 89 -9.52 42.73 17.33
C SER A 89 -8.88 43.86 16.52
N ALA A 90 -8.99 43.82 15.19
CA ALA A 90 -8.45 44.83 14.31
C ALA A 90 -9.27 46.14 14.29
N ASP A 91 -10.58 46.06 14.54
CA ASP A 91 -11.51 47.20 14.53
C ASP A 91 -12.25 47.37 15.87
N VAL A 92 -11.48 47.46 16.96
CA VAL A 92 -12.03 47.74 18.29
C VAL A 92 -12.29 49.23 18.44
N GLN A 93 -13.54 49.56 18.74
CA GLN A 93 -13.96 50.91 19.08
C GLN A 93 -13.89 51.14 20.60
N GLU A 94 -13.69 52.38 21.03
CA GLU A 94 -13.71 52.72 22.46
C GLU A 94 -15.08 52.34 23.07
N GLY A 95 -15.04 51.61 24.19
CA GLY A 95 -16.25 51.10 24.85
C GLY A 95 -16.78 49.75 24.32
N SER A 96 -16.27 49.22 23.20
CA SER A 96 -16.69 47.91 22.65
C SER A 96 -15.72 46.75 22.95
N GLN A 97 -14.72 46.97 23.83
CA GLN A 97 -13.71 45.95 24.20
C GLN A 97 -14.32 44.63 24.72
N HIS A 98 -15.51 44.70 25.34
CA HIS A 98 -16.23 43.51 25.80
C HIS A 98 -16.59 42.54 24.65
N LEU A 99 -16.76 43.04 23.42
CA LEU A 99 -17.05 42.20 22.26
C LEU A 99 -15.87 41.26 21.94
N VAL A 100 -14.64 41.77 22.04
CA VAL A 100 -13.43 40.94 21.87
C VAL A 100 -13.32 39.93 23.00
N ALA A 101 -13.56 40.33 24.25
CA ALA A 101 -13.55 39.42 25.39
C ALA A 101 -14.57 38.27 25.21
N ASN A 102 -15.77 38.57 24.71
CA ASN A 102 -16.77 37.56 24.37
C ASN A 102 -16.26 36.60 23.29
N LYS A 103 -15.68 37.13 22.21
CA LYS A 103 -15.14 36.30 21.12
C LYS A 103 -13.98 35.41 21.55
N VAL A 104 -13.13 35.90 22.46
CA VAL A 104 -12.08 35.08 23.10
C VAL A 104 -12.71 33.93 23.88
N ASN A 105 -13.74 34.21 24.70
CA ASN A 105 -14.42 33.18 25.47
C ASN A 105 -15.12 32.14 24.56
N GLU A 106 -15.76 32.57 23.47
CA GLU A 106 -16.32 31.67 22.46
C GLU A 106 -15.25 30.76 21.85
N CYS A 107 -14.08 31.32 21.50
CA CYS A 107 -12.96 30.56 20.95
C CYS A 107 -12.39 29.54 21.95
N ILE A 108 -12.25 29.92 23.23
CA ILE A 108 -11.82 29.01 24.30
C ILE A 108 -12.82 27.85 24.45
N GLN A 109 -14.13 28.14 24.44
CA GLN A 109 -15.16 27.11 24.53
C GLN A 109 -15.13 26.17 23.32
N ALA A 110 -14.93 26.70 22.11
CA ALA A 110 -14.82 25.88 20.90
C ALA A 110 -13.57 24.99 20.92
N LEU A 111 -12.43 25.50 21.40
CA LEU A 111 -11.21 24.71 21.58
C LEU A 111 -11.38 23.61 22.63
N ALA A 112 -12.05 23.90 23.75
CA ALA A 112 -12.37 22.90 24.76
C ALA A 112 -13.33 21.81 24.22
N ALA A 113 -14.33 22.23 23.43
CA ALA A 113 -15.26 21.31 22.77
C ALA A 113 -14.58 20.46 21.69
N LEU A 114 -13.52 20.97 21.04
CA LEU A 114 -12.69 20.20 20.12
C LEU A 114 -11.83 19.18 20.87
N ASP A 115 -11.17 19.58 21.95
CA ASP A 115 -10.33 18.69 22.77
C ASP A 115 -11.13 17.50 23.35
N ALA A 116 -12.39 17.74 23.73
CA ALA A 116 -13.30 16.70 24.21
C ALA A 116 -13.58 15.57 23.19
N THR A 117 -13.38 15.80 21.89
CA THR A 117 -13.58 14.76 20.85
C THR A 117 -12.45 13.74 20.79
N LYS A 118 -11.33 13.99 21.47
CA LYS A 118 -10.15 13.12 21.46
C LYS A 118 -10.49 11.67 21.83
N ASP A 119 -11.32 11.45 22.85
CA ASP A 119 -11.69 10.11 23.30
C ASP A 119 -12.58 9.37 22.30
N GLU A 120 -13.40 10.09 21.53
CA GLU A 120 -14.20 9.52 20.44
C GLU A 120 -13.31 9.09 19.27
N LEU A 121 -12.29 9.89 18.95
CA LEU A 121 -11.31 9.59 17.91
C LEU A 121 -10.48 8.34 18.25
N HIS A 122 -10.07 8.21 19.52
CA HIS A 122 -9.38 7.01 20.00
C HIS A 122 -10.27 5.77 19.96
N ARG A 123 -11.54 5.89 20.37
CA ARG A 123 -12.51 4.78 20.27
C ARG A 123 -12.75 4.34 18.84
N ALA A 124 -12.79 5.29 17.90
CA ALA A 124 -12.93 5.03 16.46
C ALA A 124 -11.66 4.48 15.78
N HIS A 125 -10.55 4.24 16.53
CA HIS A 125 -9.29 3.70 16.00
C HIS A 125 -8.72 4.48 14.80
N MET A 126 -8.97 5.80 14.74
CA MET A 126 -8.44 6.67 13.69
C MET A 126 -6.95 6.95 13.91
N MET A 127 -6.09 6.05 13.45
CA MET A 127 -4.63 6.18 13.53
C MET A 127 -4.06 6.91 12.32
N ILE A 128 -3.10 7.79 12.57
CA ILE A 128 -2.39 8.55 11.53
C ILE A 128 -0.93 8.07 11.50
N PRO A 129 -0.42 7.60 10.35
CA PRO A 129 0.99 7.25 10.22
C PRO A 129 1.91 8.46 10.48
N GLN A 130 3.06 8.23 11.10
CA GLN A 130 4.02 9.30 11.41
C GLN A 130 4.51 10.02 10.15
N ASP A 131 4.76 9.28 9.07
CA ASP A 131 5.18 9.84 7.78
C ASP A 131 4.16 10.86 7.23
N VAL A 132 2.87 10.62 7.46
CA VAL A 132 1.79 11.53 7.05
C VAL A 132 1.83 12.83 7.86
N LEU A 133 2.17 12.76 9.16
CA LEU A 133 2.36 13.93 10.01
C LEU A 133 3.57 14.77 9.54
N GLU A 134 4.70 14.13 9.23
CA GLU A 134 5.88 14.84 8.70
C GLU A 134 5.60 15.49 7.33
N MET A 135 4.79 14.84 6.49
CA MET A 135 4.32 15.43 5.24
C MET A 135 3.47 16.68 5.48
N LEU A 136 2.60 16.66 6.48
CA LEU A 136 1.79 17.83 6.85
C LEU A 136 2.67 18.99 7.33
N ASP A 137 3.65 18.72 8.19
CA ASP A 137 4.59 19.72 8.72
C ASP A 137 5.41 20.39 7.61
N THR A 138 5.73 19.63 6.55
CA THR A 138 6.47 20.12 5.38
C THR A 138 5.59 20.69 4.27
N GLY A 139 4.26 20.73 4.47
CA GLY A 139 3.30 21.25 3.49
C GLY A 139 3.11 20.37 2.24
N LYS A 140 3.46 19.08 2.32
CA LYS A 140 3.28 18.11 1.23
C LYS A 140 1.88 17.50 1.27
N ASN A 141 1.32 17.18 0.10
CA ASN A 141 0.02 16.52 0.02
C ASN A 141 0.10 15.07 0.58
N PRO A 142 -0.62 14.73 1.67
CA PRO A 142 -0.63 13.40 2.27
C PRO A 142 -1.15 12.30 1.33
N ASP A 143 -1.93 12.62 0.29
CA ASP A 143 -2.42 11.64 -0.70
C ASP A 143 -1.29 10.90 -1.41
N ILE A 144 -0.11 11.54 -1.51
CA ILE A 144 1.08 10.92 -2.10
C ILE A 144 1.52 9.70 -1.27
N HIS A 145 1.40 9.74 0.05
CA HIS A 145 1.70 8.60 0.92
C HIS A 145 0.78 7.42 0.58
N THR A 146 -0.53 7.66 0.53
CA THR A 146 -1.52 6.64 0.20
C THR A 146 -1.27 6.05 -1.19
N ARG A 147 -1.00 6.90 -2.20
CA ARG A 147 -0.67 6.45 -3.55
C ARG A 147 0.57 5.55 -3.56
N ASN A 148 1.65 5.98 -2.92
CA ASN A 148 2.90 5.22 -2.87
C ASN A 148 2.73 3.90 -2.13
N PHE A 149 1.98 3.90 -1.03
CA PHE A 149 1.66 2.71 -0.25
C PHE A 149 0.88 1.69 -1.09
N VAL A 150 -0.19 2.11 -1.76
CA VAL A 150 -0.99 1.23 -2.63
C VAL A 150 -0.14 0.68 -3.79
N ASN A 151 0.67 1.52 -4.44
CA ASN A 151 1.56 1.09 -5.52
C ASN A 151 2.59 0.06 -5.06
N ARG A 152 3.18 0.27 -3.88
CA ARG A 152 4.10 -0.67 -3.26
C ARG A 152 3.41 -1.99 -2.93
N LEU A 153 2.24 -1.95 -2.31
CA LEU A 153 1.47 -3.16 -2.00
C LEU A 153 1.13 -3.96 -3.26
N ALA A 154 0.70 -3.29 -4.34
CA ALA A 154 0.40 -3.96 -5.60
C ALA A 154 1.65 -4.64 -6.19
N SER A 155 2.79 -3.95 -6.18
CA SER A 155 4.06 -4.47 -6.66
C SER A 155 4.56 -5.66 -5.81
N GLU A 156 4.46 -5.54 -4.49
CA GLU A 156 4.86 -6.58 -3.53
C GLU A 156 3.96 -7.82 -3.61
N ASN A 157 2.66 -7.63 -3.84
CA ASN A 157 1.72 -8.72 -4.07
C ASN A 157 2.05 -9.48 -5.37
N GLN A 158 2.26 -8.76 -6.48
CA GLN A 158 2.65 -9.37 -7.76
C GLN A 158 3.99 -10.12 -7.64
N TYR A 159 4.95 -9.53 -6.95
CA TYR A 159 6.26 -10.14 -6.72
C TYR A 159 6.13 -11.42 -5.89
N SER A 160 5.36 -11.39 -4.79
CA SER A 160 5.12 -12.54 -3.92
C SER A 160 4.38 -13.66 -4.67
N TYR A 161 3.38 -13.31 -5.47
CA TYR A 161 2.67 -14.26 -6.33
C TYR A 161 3.60 -14.90 -7.36
N GLY A 162 4.50 -14.12 -7.97
CA GLY A 162 5.52 -14.62 -8.89
C GLY A 162 6.48 -15.62 -8.22
N GLN A 163 6.94 -15.33 -7.00
CA GLN A 163 7.77 -16.26 -6.23
C GLN A 163 7.02 -17.55 -5.91
N HIS A 164 5.78 -17.46 -5.42
CA HIS A 164 4.96 -18.62 -5.10
C HIS A 164 4.81 -19.53 -6.32
N ARG A 165 4.46 -18.96 -7.48
CA ARG A 165 4.28 -19.70 -8.72
C ARG A 165 5.59 -20.34 -9.22
N ALA A 166 6.72 -19.66 -9.04
CA ALA A 166 8.03 -20.21 -9.40
C ALA A 166 8.39 -21.45 -8.55
N VAL A 167 8.13 -21.39 -7.24
CA VAL A 167 8.34 -22.52 -6.32
C VAL A 167 7.41 -23.69 -6.66
N GLU A 168 6.13 -23.41 -6.93
CA GLU A 168 5.16 -24.43 -7.32
C GLU A 168 5.55 -25.12 -8.64
N SER A 169 5.95 -24.35 -9.65
CA SER A 169 6.46 -24.86 -10.92
C SER A 169 7.73 -25.70 -10.75
N TYR A 170 8.66 -25.24 -9.90
CA TYR A 170 9.87 -25.99 -9.57
C TYR A 170 9.54 -27.32 -8.89
N LYS A 171 8.63 -27.32 -7.91
CA LYS A 171 8.17 -28.53 -7.23
C LYS A 171 7.56 -29.51 -8.24
N SER A 172 6.62 -29.06 -9.07
CA SER A 172 6.00 -29.92 -10.09
C SER A 172 7.02 -30.50 -11.08
N SER A 173 8.03 -29.71 -11.46
CA SER A 173 9.11 -30.18 -12.36
C SER A 173 10.02 -31.20 -11.67
N LEU A 174 10.28 -31.02 -10.37
CA LEU A 174 11.08 -31.94 -9.57
C LEU A 174 10.33 -33.25 -9.33
N ASP A 175 9.05 -33.19 -8.97
CA ASP A 175 8.18 -34.35 -8.78
C ASP A 175 8.19 -35.21 -10.07
N ALA A 176 7.95 -34.59 -11.24
CA ALA A 176 7.98 -35.30 -12.52
C ALA A 176 9.36 -35.92 -12.86
N ALA A 177 10.46 -35.25 -12.49
CA ALA A 177 11.80 -35.78 -12.69
C ALA A 177 12.12 -36.95 -11.74
N LEU A 178 11.61 -36.92 -10.51
CA LEU A 178 11.74 -38.00 -9.54
C LEU A 178 10.92 -39.22 -9.97
N ASP A 179 9.68 -39.02 -10.40
CA ASP A 179 8.82 -40.09 -10.95
C ASP A 179 9.50 -40.80 -12.13
N GLN A 180 10.16 -40.04 -13.01
CA GLN A 180 10.90 -40.62 -14.14
C GLN A 180 12.15 -41.40 -13.70
N ALA A 181 12.89 -40.90 -12.70
CA ALA A 181 14.14 -41.48 -12.27
C ALA A 181 13.96 -42.71 -11.36
N PHE A 182 12.85 -42.78 -10.62
CA PHE A 182 12.56 -43.81 -9.63
C PHE A 182 11.10 -44.29 -9.72
N PRO A 183 10.71 -44.95 -10.83
CA PRO A 183 9.32 -45.40 -11.03
C PRO A 183 8.83 -46.40 -9.97
N GLU A 184 9.73 -47.12 -9.30
CA GLU A 184 9.42 -48.04 -8.20
C GLU A 184 8.93 -47.34 -6.92
N LEU A 185 9.21 -46.04 -6.74
CA LEU A 185 8.74 -45.27 -5.58
C LEU A 185 7.28 -44.80 -5.77
N ILE A 186 6.80 -44.75 -7.01
CA ILE A 186 5.44 -44.32 -7.34
C ILE A 186 4.40 -45.30 -6.79
N GLU A 187 4.70 -46.60 -6.78
CA GLU A 187 3.77 -47.64 -6.31
C GLU A 187 3.62 -47.64 -4.77
N VAL A 188 4.63 -47.18 -4.03
CA VAL A 188 4.61 -47.16 -2.55
C VAL A 188 3.71 -46.05 -2.01
N ASP A 189 3.61 -44.91 -2.70
CA ASP A 189 2.74 -43.79 -2.29
C ASP A 189 1.24 -44.09 -2.53
N THR A 190 0.91 -44.97 -3.49
CA THR A 190 -0.48 -45.39 -3.73
C THR A 190 -0.98 -46.42 -2.72
N ASP A 191 -0.12 -47.30 -2.21
CA ASP A 191 -0.52 -48.35 -1.24
C ASP A 191 -0.78 -47.81 0.18
N GLU A 192 -0.16 -46.68 0.59
CA GLU A 192 -0.47 -46.04 1.87
C GLU A 192 -1.82 -45.28 1.88
N ALA A 193 -2.32 -44.86 0.71
CA ALA A 193 -3.63 -44.21 0.60
C ALA A 193 -4.80 -45.21 0.71
N ASP A 194 -4.62 -46.45 0.22
CA ASP A 194 -5.63 -47.52 0.29
C ASP A 194 -5.58 -48.31 1.62
N ALA A 195 -4.47 -48.31 2.35
CA ALA A 195 -4.36 -49.01 3.65
C ALA A 195 -5.03 -48.28 4.84
N LYS A 196 -5.65 -47.12 4.63
CA LYS A 196 -6.28 -46.31 5.69
C LYS A 196 -7.78 -46.01 5.50
N SER A 197 -8.45 -46.74 4.59
CA SER A 197 -9.92 -46.79 4.50
C SER A 197 -10.51 -48.07 5.07
#